data_AF-A0A8T4YBT2-F1
#
_entry.id   AF-A0A8T4YBT2-F1
#
_cell.length_a   1.000
_cell.length_b   1.000
_cell.length_c   1.000
_cell.angle_alpha   90.00
_cell.angle_beta   90.00
_cell.angle_gamma   90.00
#
_symmetry.space_group_name_H-M   'P 1'
#
loop_
_entity.id
_entity.type
_entity.pdbx_description
1 polymer ?
#
loop_
_entity_poly.entity_id
_entity_poly.type
_entity_poly.pdbx_seq_one_letter_code
_entity_poly.pdbx_strand_id
1 'polypeptide(L)'
;MVCVVWFDASIGKSLSGGGLSGIDVPVTSWGIFLGVLGQRNRHIILAQNCFRYADGFYDIDYTAIPLSWVSKITAVAKSHVPAGEANQLLNSFLLGSGKPRGCTKQQRVVNHGS
;
A
#
# COMPACT_ATOMS: atom_id res chain seq x y z
N MET A 1 0.14 -13.10 -6.73
CA MET A 1 -0.23 -12.69 -5.36
C MET A 1 0.86 -13.09 -4.40
N VAL A 2 1.25 -12.16 -3.53
CA VAL A 2 2.34 -12.27 -2.57
C VAL A 2 1.81 -11.91 -1.18
N CYS A 3 2.30 -12.63 -0.18
CA CYS A 3 2.15 -12.32 1.23
C CYS A 3 3.47 -11.77 1.76
N VAL A 4 3.43 -10.63 2.44
CA VAL A 4 4.58 -10.01 3.08
C VAL A 4 4.27 -9.82 4.55
N VAL A 5 5.08 -10.46 5.40
CA VAL A 5 5.08 -10.24 6.85
C VAL A 5 6.17 -9.22 7.15
N TRP A 6 5.79 -8.15 7.84
CA TRP A 6 6.67 -7.04 8.18
C TRP A 6 6.29 -6.45 9.53
N PHE A 7 7.15 -5.60 10.07
CA PHE A 7 6.92 -4.94 11.34
C PHE A 7 6.70 -3.44 11.14
N ASP A 8 5.53 -2.95 11.54
CA ASP A 8 5.19 -1.54 11.46
C ASP A 8 5.59 -0.80 12.74
N ALA A 9 6.68 -0.07 12.64
CA ALA A 9 7.19 0.80 13.71
C ALA A 9 6.43 2.15 13.80
N SER A 10 5.51 2.44 12.87
CA SER A 10 4.77 3.70 12.79
C SER A 10 3.44 3.65 13.54
N ILE A 11 2.67 2.54 13.46
CA ILE A 11 1.43 2.34 14.23
C ILE A 11 1.72 2.19 15.73
N GLY A 12 2.85 1.57 16.08
CA GLY A 12 3.29 1.48 17.47
C GLY A 12 3.40 2.84 18.17
N LYS A 13 3.57 3.95 17.42
CA LYS A 13 3.65 5.32 17.97
C LYS A 13 2.28 5.95 18.24
N SER A 14 1.25 5.59 17.49
CA SER A 14 -0.10 6.17 17.62
C SER A 14 -0.95 5.49 18.71
N LEU A 15 -0.57 4.29 19.15
CA LEU A 15 -1.23 3.59 20.27
C LEU A 15 -0.68 3.99 21.65
N SER A 16 0.43 4.73 21.72
CA SER A 16 1.14 5.04 22.96
C SER A 16 0.56 6.26 23.69
N GLY A 17 -0.68 6.15 24.17
CA GLY A 17 -1.21 7.03 25.23
C GLY A 17 -0.60 6.75 26.61
N GLY A 18 0.25 5.74 26.76
CA GLY A 18 0.86 5.36 28.04
C GLY A 18 2.07 4.44 27.87
N GLY A 19 3.26 5.00 27.65
CA GLY A 19 4.54 4.36 27.97
C GLY A 19 5.10 3.27 27.03
N LEU A 20 4.31 2.69 26.12
CA LEU A 20 4.79 1.69 25.16
C LEU A 20 5.28 2.37 23.87
N SER A 21 6.39 3.10 23.96
CA SER A 21 7.05 3.70 22.79
C SER A 21 8.06 2.69 22.20
N GLY A 22 7.90 2.34 20.93
CA GLY A 22 8.88 1.51 20.19
C GLY A 22 8.53 0.04 20.01
N ILE A 23 7.25 -0.34 20.12
CA ILE A 23 6.83 -1.71 19.77
C ILE A 23 6.58 -1.79 18.27
N ASP A 24 7.40 -2.61 17.63
CA ASP A 24 7.21 -3.08 16.26
C ASP A 24 5.94 -3.94 16.19
N VAL A 25 4.92 -3.46 15.47
CA VAL A 25 3.64 -4.18 15.34
C VAL A 25 3.75 -5.18 14.18
N PRO A 26 3.53 -6.49 14.38
CA PRO A 26 3.55 -7.45 13.29
C PRO A 26 2.36 -7.21 12.35
N VAL A 27 2.65 -7.00 11.07
CA VAL A 27 1.68 -6.80 10.00
C VAL A 27 1.86 -7.88 8.94
N THR A 28 0.73 -8.42 8.46
CA THR A 28 0.72 -9.30 7.30
C THR A 28 -0.07 -8.64 6.19
N SER A 29 0.61 -8.28 5.11
CA SER A 29 0.01 -7.66 3.93
C SER A 29 -0.05 -8.66 2.78
N TRP A 30 -1.16 -8.65 2.05
CA TRP A 30 -1.39 -9.49 0.89
C TRP A 30 -1.68 -8.61 -0.33
N GLY A 31 -1.18 -8.97 -1.50
CA GLY A 31 -1.47 -8.22 -2.72
C GLY A 31 -0.77 -8.72 -3.97
N ILE A 32 -0.97 -7.99 -5.07
CA ILE A 32 -0.21 -8.17 -6.31
C ILE A 32 1.10 -7.40 -6.17
N PHE A 33 2.23 -8.11 -6.30
CA PHE A 33 3.53 -7.48 -6.28
C PHE A 33 3.73 -6.67 -7.57
N LEU A 34 3.87 -5.35 -7.44
CA LEU A 34 4.09 -4.45 -8.56
C LEU A 34 5.58 -4.20 -8.81
N GLY A 35 6.39 -4.22 -7.74
CA GLY A 35 7.83 -4.01 -7.84
C GLY A 35 8.46 -3.53 -6.55
N VAL A 36 9.75 -3.19 -6.64
CA VAL A 36 10.50 -2.51 -5.58
C VAL A 36 10.91 -1.13 -6.10
N LEU A 37 10.52 -0.07 -5.40
CA LEU A 37 10.77 1.31 -5.80
C LEU A 37 11.56 2.09 -4.75
N GLY A 38 12.22 3.16 -5.18
CA GLY A 38 13.04 4.04 -4.33
C GLY A 38 14.53 3.80 -4.50
N GLN A 39 15.31 4.88 -4.47
CA GLN A 39 16.76 4.84 -4.72
C GLN A 39 17.57 4.58 -3.44
N ARG A 40 17.24 5.31 -2.36
CA ARG A 40 17.92 5.20 -1.04
C ARG A 40 17.19 4.23 -0.12
N ASN A 41 15.91 4.49 0.13
CA ASN A 41 15.04 3.61 0.91
C ASN A 41 14.13 2.87 -0.06
N ARG A 42 14.43 1.58 -0.26
CA ARG A 42 13.68 0.74 -1.18
C ARG A 42 12.42 0.22 -0.51
N HIS A 43 11.29 0.25 -1.23
CA HIS A 43 9.98 -0.17 -0.74
C HIS A 43 9.40 -1.21 -1.68
N ILE A 44 8.83 -2.27 -1.11
CA ILE A 44 7.99 -3.22 -1.82
C ILE A 44 6.63 -2.57 -2.04
N ILE A 45 6.17 -2.54 -3.29
CA ILE A 45 4.84 -2.04 -3.65
C ILE A 45 3.90 -3.23 -3.88
N LEU A 46 2.85 -3.31 -3.06
CA LEU A 46 1.78 -4.28 -3.19
C LEU A 46 0.48 -3.56 -3.55
N ALA A 47 -0.13 -3.93 -4.68
CA ALA A 47 -1.50 -3.53 -4.99
C ALA A 47 -2.49 -4.41 -4.20
N GLN A 48 -3.40 -3.78 -3.46
CA GLN A 48 -4.41 -4.46 -2.64
C GLN A 48 -5.77 -4.42 -3.32
N ASN A 49 -6.24 -3.23 -3.68
CA ASN A 49 -7.48 -3.05 -4.43
C ASN A 49 -7.15 -2.46 -5.79
N CYS A 50 -7.74 -3.01 -6.85
CA CYS A 50 -7.62 -2.52 -8.21
C CYS A 50 -9.01 -2.13 -8.70
N PHE A 51 -9.30 -0.83 -8.78
CA PHE A 51 -10.56 -0.30 -9.25
C PHE A 51 -10.47 -0.02 -10.74
N ARG A 52 -11.32 -0.70 -11.53
CA ARG A 52 -11.36 -0.52 -12.98
C ARG A 52 -12.44 0.48 -13.35
N TYR A 53 -12.05 1.68 -13.78
CA TYR A 53 -12.99 2.77 -14.06
C TYR A 53 -13.49 2.79 -15.51
N ALA A 54 -12.62 2.61 -16.50
CA ALA A 54 -12.92 2.38 -17.93
C ALA A 54 -11.61 2.20 -18.73
N ASP A 55 -11.64 1.52 -19.88
CA ASP A 55 -10.58 1.44 -20.91
C ASP A 55 -9.13 1.52 -20.43
N GLY A 56 -8.71 0.55 -19.61
CA GLY A 56 -7.31 0.37 -19.20
C GLY A 56 -6.84 1.33 -18.10
N PHE A 57 -7.70 2.20 -17.57
CA PHE A 57 -7.42 2.99 -16.38
C PHE A 57 -7.80 2.24 -15.11
N TYR A 58 -6.78 1.98 -14.29
CA TYR A 58 -6.94 1.45 -12.93
C TYR A 58 -6.62 2.54 -11.91
N ASP A 59 -7.45 2.66 -10.87
CA ASP A 59 -6.99 3.24 -9.60
C ASP A 59 -6.58 2.09 -8.68
N ILE A 60 -5.51 2.29 -7.93
CA ILE A 60 -4.89 1.21 -7.15
C ILE A 60 -4.67 1.69 -5.73
N ASP A 61 -5.31 1.02 -4.78
CA ASP A 61 -4.89 1.08 -3.39
C ASP A 61 -3.64 0.21 -3.24
N TYR A 62 -2.57 0.81 -2.75
CA TYR A 62 -1.29 0.12 -2.58
C TYR A 62 -0.75 0.27 -1.17
N THR A 63 0.01 -0.74 -0.74
CA THR A 63 0.87 -0.65 0.43
C THR A 63 2.33 -0.55 -0.04
N ALA A 64 3.05 0.45 0.46
CA ALA A 64 4.49 0.57 0.29
C ALA A 64 5.19 0.14 1.59
N ILE A 65 5.86 -1.02 1.54
CA ILE A 65 6.52 -1.62 2.71
C ILE A 65 8.02 -1.36 2.61
N PRO A 66 8.65 -0.65 3.56
CA PRO A 66 10.09 -0.49 3.58
C PRO A 66 10.78 -1.86 3.62
N LEU A 67 11.75 -2.11 2.73
CA LEU A 67 12.43 -3.41 2.67
C LEU A 67 13.12 -3.77 3.99
N SER A 68 13.58 -2.78 4.75
CA SER A 68 14.20 -2.95 6.05
C SER A 68 13.25 -3.49 7.13
N TRP A 69 11.94 -3.41 6.93
CA TRP A 69 10.93 -3.85 7.90
C TRP A 69 10.36 -5.24 7.59
N VAL A 70 10.73 -5.80 6.45
CA VAL A 70 10.22 -7.08 5.98
C VAL A 70 10.90 -8.22 6.74
N SER A 71 10.08 -9.10 7.31
CA SER A 71 10.52 -10.33 7.97
C SER A 71 10.43 -11.53 7.04
N LYS A 72 9.34 -11.66 6.28
CA LYS A 72 9.12 -12.80 5.39
C LYS A 72 8.31 -12.43 4.16
N ILE A 73 8.68 -12.99 3.01
CA ILE A 73 7.93 -12.87 1.75
C ILE A 73 7.57 -14.28 1.29
N THR A 74 6.29 -14.49 0.95
CA THR A 74 5.79 -15.77 0.43
C THR A 74 5.01 -15.53 -0.85
N ALA A 75 5.40 -16.19 -1.95
CA ALA A 75 4.61 -16.21 -3.17
C ALA A 75 3.45 -17.19 -3.02
N VAL A 76 2.23 -16.67 -2.99
CA VAL A 76 1.00 -17.45 -2.70
C VAL A 76 0.44 -18.02 -4.00
N ALA A 77 0.38 -17.18 -5.03
CA ALA A 77 -0.08 -17.58 -6.36
C ALA A 77 0.77 -16.89 -7.41
N LYS A 78 1.51 -17.69 -8.19
CA LYS A 78 2.25 -17.20 -9.36
C LYS A 78 1.26 -16.87 -10.47
N SER A 79 1.49 -15.78 -11.20
CA SER A 79 0.65 -15.36 -12.33
C SER A 79 -0.84 -15.22 -12.00
N HIS A 80 -1.15 -14.77 -10.77
CA HIS A 80 -2.53 -14.55 -10.34
C HIS A 80 -3.30 -13.57 -11.26
N VAL A 81 -2.58 -12.64 -11.88
CA VAL A 81 -3.10 -11.69 -12.86
C VAL A 81 -2.36 -11.91 -14.18
N PRO A 82 -3.05 -11.87 -15.34
CA PRO A 82 -2.42 -11.97 -16.65
C PRO A 82 -1.35 -10.88 -16.85
N ALA A 83 -0.30 -11.19 -17.61
CA ALA A 83 0.82 -10.25 -17.81
C ALA A 83 0.39 -8.89 -18.41
N GLY A 84 -0.61 -8.89 -19.30
CA GLY A 84 -1.14 -7.66 -19.88
C GLY A 84 -1.78 -6.73 -18.84
N GLU A 85 -2.59 -7.30 -17.95
CA GLU A 85 -3.25 -6.56 -16.87
C GLU A 85 -2.23 -6.14 -15.79
N ALA A 86 -1.25 -6.98 -15.47
CA ALA A 86 -0.16 -6.62 -14.55
C ALA A 86 0.64 -5.40 -15.05
N ASN A 87 0.91 -5.33 -16.36
CA ASN A 87 1.57 -4.16 -16.96
C ASN A 87 0.69 -2.91 -16.91
N GLN A 88 -0.62 -3.05 -17.12
CA GLN A 88 -1.56 -1.93 -16.97
C GLN A 88 -1.57 -1.42 -15.53
N LEU A 89 -1.62 -2.31 -14.53
CA LEU A 89 -1.57 -1.94 -13.12
C LEU A 89 -0.27 -1.19 -12.76
N LEU A 90 0.88 -1.69 -13.22
CA LEU A 90 2.16 -1.02 -12.98
C LEU A 90 2.20 0.37 -13.63
N ASN A 91 1.73 0.48 -14.88
CA ASN A 91 1.69 1.76 -15.58
C ASN A 91 0.73 2.75 -14.90
N SER A 92 -0.46 2.29 -14.47
CA SER A 92 -1.41 3.11 -13.72
C SER A 92 -0.82 3.58 -12.39
N PHE A 93 -0.10 2.72 -11.67
CA PHE A 93 0.62 3.09 -10.45
C PHE A 93 1.67 4.20 -10.71
N LEU A 94 2.49 4.05 -11.75
CA LEU A 94 3.52 5.03 -12.10
C LEU A 94 2.91 6.36 -12.56
N LEU A 95 1.89 6.32 -13.42
CA LEU A 95 1.20 7.51 -13.94
C LEU A 95 0.39 8.25 -12.86
N GLY A 96 -0.20 7.53 -11.90
CA GLY A 96 -0.96 8.10 -10.80
C GLY A 96 -0.10 8.87 -9.78
N SER A 97 1.21 8.65 -9.77
CA SER A 97 2.14 9.29 -8.84
C SER A 97 2.47 10.77 -9.18
N GLY A 98 2.10 11.24 -10.39
CA GLY A 98 2.39 12.58 -10.89
C GLY A 98 1.36 13.68 -10.56
N LYS A 99 0.20 13.34 -9.98
CA LYS A 99 -0.74 14.34 -9.48
C LYS A 99 -0.70 14.32 -7.96
N PRO A 100 -0.34 15.43 -7.27
CA PRO A 100 -0.66 15.53 -5.86
C PRO A 100 -2.17 15.41 -5.77
N ARG A 101 -2.67 14.27 -5.26
CA ARG A 101 -4.02 14.25 -4.70
C ARG A 101 -3.96 15.35 -3.66
N GLY A 102 -4.62 16.47 -3.96
CA GLY A 102 -4.73 17.57 -3.03
C GLY A 102 -5.05 16.98 -1.67
N CYS A 103 -4.45 17.54 -0.64
CA CYS A 103 -4.89 17.35 0.72
C CYS A 103 -6.39 17.62 0.77
N THR A 104 -7.22 16.61 0.49
CA THR A 104 -8.63 16.63 0.79
C THR A 104 -8.61 16.47 2.30
N LYS A 105 -8.45 17.61 2.99
CA LYS A 105 -8.80 17.70 4.41
C LYS A 105 -10.12 16.97 4.52
N GLN A 106 -10.14 15.85 5.24
CA GLN A 106 -11.37 15.17 5.58
C GLN A 106 -12.21 16.21 6.33
N GLN A 107 -13.15 16.83 5.63
CA GLN A 107 -14.08 17.74 6.25
C GLN A 107 -15.05 16.86 7.01
N ARG A 108 -14.99 16.95 8.33
CA ARG A 108 -15.94 16.31 9.23
C ARG A 108 -17.33 16.84 8.87
N VAL A 109 -18.15 16.01 8.24
CA VAL A 109 -19.56 16.33 8.02
C VAL A 109 -20.25 16.26 9.38
N VAL A 110 -20.71 17.42 9.86
CA VAL A 110 -21.57 17.51 11.04
C VAL A 110 -23.01 17.42 10.55
N ASN A 111 -23.56 16.21 10.54
CA ASN A 111 -25.00 16.04 10.54
C ASN A 111 -25.45 16.21 11.98
N HIS A 112 -26.08 17.35 12.32
CA HIS A 112 -27.23 17.49 13.22
C HIS A 112 -27.49 18.99 13.41
N GLY A 113 -28.70 19.42 13.04
CA GLY A 113 -29.21 20.77 13.26
C GLY A 113 -29.52 21.03 14.74
N SER A 114 -29.36 22.28 15.13
CA SER A 114 -30.03 22.90 16.29
C SER A 114 -30.74 24.15 15.79
#